data_AF-A0A817QXZ4-F1
#
_entry.id   AF-A0A817QXZ4-F1
#
_cell.length_a   1.000
_cell.length_b   1.000
_cell.length_c   1.000
_cell.angle_alpha   90.00
_cell.angle_beta   90.00
_cell.angle_gamma   90.00
#
_symmetry.space_group_name_H-M   'P 1'
#
loop_
_entity.id
_entity.type
_entity.pdbx_description
1 polymer ?
#
loop_
_entity_poly.entity_id
_entity_poly.type
_entity_poly.pdbx_seq_one_letter_code
_entity_poly.pdbx_strand_id
1 'polypeptide(L)'
;MADIDVCPGAEFDGVVHLLPDEQIILLDQVEGFYHRISVNVIDYQQKFHTVYVYKMNNTTEIPSLPSERYLDIIIKGCEYHNVRPEYVDRLKHDQP
;
A
#
# COMPACT_ATOMS: atom_id res chain seq x y z
N MET A 1 6.18 3.27 9.26
CA MET A 1 5.31 2.27 8.59
C MET A 1 4.68 2.95 7.39
N ALA A 2 4.26 2.21 6.35
CA ALA A 2 3.61 2.83 5.20
C ALA A 2 2.17 3.26 5.55
N ASP A 3 1.72 4.38 5.00
CA ASP A 3 0.35 4.88 5.12
C ASP A 3 -0.04 5.60 3.83
N ILE A 4 -1.34 5.85 3.65
CA ILE A 4 -1.88 6.55 2.49
C ILE A 4 -2.72 7.75 2.92
N ASP A 5 -2.53 8.88 2.23
CA ASP A 5 -3.37 10.05 2.45
C ASP A 5 -3.84 10.68 1.14
N VAL A 6 -4.91 11.47 1.21
CA VAL A 6 -5.50 12.12 0.04
C VAL A 6 -4.59 13.25 -0.41
N CYS A 7 -3.91 13.05 -1.53
CA CYS A 7 -3.07 14.05 -2.18
C CYS A 7 -3.50 14.20 -3.65
N PRO A 8 -4.20 15.28 -4.03
CA PRO A 8 -4.69 15.47 -5.39
C PRO A 8 -3.57 15.44 -6.43
N GLY A 9 -3.73 14.59 -7.46
CA GLY A 9 -2.75 14.44 -8.54
C GLY A 9 -1.60 13.48 -8.23
N ALA A 10 -1.49 12.97 -7.00
CA ALA A 10 -0.57 11.90 -6.66
C ALA A 10 -1.20 10.53 -6.92
N GLU A 11 -0.35 9.57 -7.27
CA GLU A 11 -0.72 8.17 -7.48
C GLU A 11 0.33 7.25 -6.86
N PHE A 12 -0.11 6.05 -6.51
CA PHE A 12 0.75 4.96 -6.05
C PHE A 12 0.26 3.63 -6.61
N ASP A 13 1.20 2.71 -6.82
CA ASP A 13 0.89 1.35 -7.24
C ASP A 13 0.91 0.40 -6.04
N GLY A 14 0.11 -0.66 -6.13
CA GLY A 14 0.00 -1.69 -5.10
C GLY A 14 -0.46 -3.02 -5.68
N VAL A 15 -0.56 -4.01 -4.80
CA VAL A 15 -1.01 -5.36 -5.14
C VAL A 15 -2.35 -5.63 -4.48
N VAL A 16 -3.33 -6.08 -5.27
CA VAL A 16 -4.65 -6.46 -4.78
C VAL A 16 -4.69 -7.97 -4.57
N HIS A 17 -5.04 -8.40 -3.35
CA HIS A 17 -5.23 -9.81 -3.01
C HIS A 17 -6.71 -10.12 -2.88
N LEU A 18 -7.14 -11.23 -3.48
CA LEU A 18 -8.48 -11.78 -3.26
C LEU A 18 -8.45 -12.67 -2.02
N LEU A 19 -9.21 -12.28 -0.99
CA LEU A 19 -9.24 -12.96 0.30
C LEU A 19 -10.68 -13.37 0.67
N PRO A 20 -10.87 -14.51 1.34
CA PRO A 20 -12.13 -14.83 2.00
C PRO A 20 -12.42 -13.85 3.14
N ASP A 21 -13.70 -13.62 3.44
CA ASP A 21 -14.15 -12.71 4.51
C ASP A 21 -13.54 -13.05 5.88
N GLU A 22 -13.35 -14.34 6.17
CA GLU A 22 -12.69 -14.80 7.40
C GLU A 22 -11.26 -14.27 7.54
N GLN A 23 -10.50 -14.23 6.44
CA GLN A 23 -9.14 -13.71 6.43
C GLN A 23 -9.10 -12.19 6.52
N ILE A 24 -10.12 -11.52 5.96
CA ILE A 24 -10.29 -10.08 6.10
C ILE A 24 -10.52 -9.69 7.57
N ILE A 25 -11.32 -10.46 8.32
CA ILE A 25 -11.51 -10.26 9.76
C ILE A 25 -10.20 -10.47 10.53
N LEU A 26 -9.39 -11.46 10.15
CA LEU A 26 -8.08 -11.67 10.74
C LEU A 26 -7.12 -10.50 10.46
N LEU A 27 -7.14 -9.95 9.23
CA LEU A 27 -6.35 -8.77 8.88
C LEU A 27 -6.71 -7.56 9.73
N ASP A 28 -8.00 -7.33 10.01
CA ASP A 28 -8.43 -6.24 10.90
C ASP A 28 -7.81 -6.34 12.31
N GLN A 29 -7.55 -7.55 12.79
CA GLN A 29 -6.91 -7.78 14.10
C GLN A 29 -5.41 -7.52 14.07
N VAL A 30 -4.73 -7.83 12.96
CA VAL A 30 -3.29 -7.60 12.78
C VAL A 30 -3.00 -6.11 12.61
N GLU A 31 -3.83 -5.42 11.83
CA GLU A 31 -3.65 -4.02 11.44
C GLU A 31 -4.16 -3.03 12.51
N GLY A 32 -4.21 -3.40 13.80
CA GLY A 32 -4.99 -2.72 14.84
C GLY A 32 -4.77 -1.19 15.05
N PHE A 33 -3.73 -0.58 14.48
CA PHE A 33 -3.51 0.87 14.45
C PHE A 33 -4.11 1.58 13.23
N TYR A 34 -4.54 0.81 12.25
CA TYR A 34 -5.14 1.23 10.99
C TYR A 34 -6.64 0.93 11.00
N HIS A 35 -7.38 1.65 10.16
CA HIS A 35 -8.77 1.36 9.87
C HIS A 35 -8.91 0.98 8.40
N ARG A 36 -9.81 0.02 8.15
CA ARG A 36 -10.13 -0.40 6.79
C ARG A 36 -11.03 0.63 6.12
N ILE A 37 -10.65 1.04 4.93
CA ILE A 37 -11.45 1.90 4.05
C ILE A 37 -11.64 1.22 2.69
N SER A 38 -12.72 1.58 2.00
CA SER A 38 -12.99 1.14 0.62
C SER A 38 -12.53 2.20 -0.35
N VAL A 39 -11.75 1.80 -1.36
CA VAL A 39 -11.22 2.69 -2.41
C VAL A 39 -11.45 2.07 -3.78
N ASN A 40 -11.54 2.93 -4.79
CA ASN A 40 -11.60 2.49 -6.18
C ASN A 40 -10.20 2.59 -6.80
N VAL A 41 -9.78 1.51 -7.45
CA VAL A 41 -8.48 1.40 -8.12
C VAL A 41 -8.68 0.99 -9.57
N ILE A 42 -7.67 1.25 -10.40
CA ILE A 42 -7.62 0.86 -11.80
C ILE A 42 -6.44 -0.11 -11.95
N ASP A 43 -6.68 -1.29 -12.53
CA ASP A 43 -5.60 -2.22 -12.83
C ASP A 43 -4.84 -1.84 -14.11
N TYR A 44 -3.75 -2.55 -14.40
CA TYR A 44 -2.93 -2.29 -15.59
C TYR A 44 -3.63 -2.63 -16.91
N GLN A 45 -4.82 -3.26 -16.88
CA GLN A 45 -5.67 -3.51 -18.03
C GLN A 45 -6.80 -2.48 -18.16
N GLN A 46 -6.74 -1.37 -17.41
CA GLN A 46 -7.73 -0.29 -17.41
C GLN A 46 -9.11 -0.72 -16.87
N LYS A 47 -9.16 -1.71 -15.99
CA LYS A 47 -10.40 -2.14 -15.34
C LYS A 47 -10.49 -1.59 -13.92
N PHE A 48 -11.69 -1.12 -13.56
CA PHE A 48 -12.00 -0.60 -12.23
C PHE A 48 -12.31 -1.72 -11.25
N HIS A 49 -11.79 -1.58 -10.04
CA HIS A 49 -12.07 -2.47 -8.91
C HIS A 49 -12.32 -1.66 -7.65
N THR A 50 -13.28 -2.10 -6.84
CA THR A 50 -13.48 -1.59 -5.48
C THR A 50 -12.77 -2.54 -4.53
N VAL A 51 -11.82 -2.02 -3.76
CA VAL A 51 -10.94 -2.82 -2.89
C VAL A 51 -10.87 -2.22 -1.49
N TYR A 52 -10.44 -3.04 -0.53
CA TYR A 52 -10.16 -2.58 0.82
C TYR A 52 -8.67 -2.26 1.00
N VAL A 53 -8.39 -1.15 1.70
CA VAL A 53 -7.04 -0.75 2.11
C VAL A 53 -7.06 -0.31 3.57
N TYR A 54 -5.90 -0.33 4.22
CA TYR A 54 -5.74 0.08 5.60
C TYR A 54 -5.05 1.45 5.65
N LYS A 55 -5.62 2.37 6.44
CA LYS A 55 -5.10 3.73 6.64
C LYS A 55 -4.92 4.01 8.13
N MET A 56 -3.86 4.72 8.52
CA MET A 56 -3.68 5.11 9.92
C MET A 56 -4.77 6.10 10.36
N ASN A 57 -5.23 5.97 11.61
CA ASN A 57 -6.14 6.94 12.21
C ASN A 57 -5.36 8.19 12.67
N ASN A 58 -5.70 9.37 12.16
CA ASN A 58 -5.23 10.69 12.63
C ASN A 58 -3.76 10.72 13.07
N THR A 59 -2.85 10.77 12.10
CA THR A 59 -1.42 10.95 12.37
C THR A 59 -1.15 12.40 12.80
N THR A 60 -0.97 12.59 14.11
CA THR A 60 -0.21 13.74 14.65
C THR A 60 1.29 13.51 14.55
N GLU A 61 1.70 12.34 14.08
CA GLU A 61 3.09 11.93 13.90
C GLU A 61 3.70 12.56 12.65
N ILE A 62 4.94 13.03 12.80
CA ILE A 62 5.72 13.61 11.71
C ILE A 62 6.14 12.47 10.77
N PRO A 63 5.94 12.62 9.44
CA PRO A 63 6.42 11.63 8.47
C PRO A 63 7.90 11.33 8.67
N SER A 64 8.23 10.06 8.89
CA SER A 64 9.60 9.57 9.03
C SER A 64 9.95 8.64 7.87
N LEU A 65 11.20 8.68 7.42
CA LEU A 65 11.69 7.74 6.42
C LEU A 65 11.58 6.28 6.92
N PRO A 66 11.24 5.32 6.04
CA PRO A 66 11.25 3.91 6.39
C PRO A 66 12.68 3.43 6.67
N SER A 67 12.81 2.33 7.42
CA SER A 67 14.10 1.64 7.51
C SER A 67 14.45 0.95 6.20
N GLU A 68 15.73 0.81 5.90
CA GLU A 68 16.23 0.09 4.70
C GLU A 68 15.59 -1.29 4.57
N ARG A 69 15.59 -2.07 5.65
CA ARG A 69 15.00 -3.42 5.67
C ARG A 69 13.51 -3.42 5.30
N TYR A 70 12.76 -2.41 5.77
CA TYR A 70 11.33 -2.32 5.47
C TYR A 70 11.10 -1.97 3.99
N LEU A 71 11.87 -1.02 3.46
CA LEU A 71 11.80 -0.63 2.06
C LEU A 71 12.23 -1.78 1.13
N ASP A 72 13.27 -2.54 1.49
CA ASP A 72 13.70 -3.74 0.76
C ASP A 72 12.60 -4.80 0.65
N ILE A 73 11.81 -5.00 1.72
CA ILE A 73 10.69 -5.94 1.71
C ILE A 73 9.60 -5.46 0.74
N ILE A 74 9.29 -4.16 0.74
CA ILE A 74 8.33 -3.56 -0.19
C ILE A 74 8.80 -3.74 -1.63
N ILE A 75 10.06 -3.37 -1.93
CA ILE A 75 10.64 -3.49 -3.28
C ILE A 75 10.58 -4.94 -3.76
N LYS A 76 10.99 -5.91 -2.93
CA LYS A 76 10.93 -7.34 -3.28
C LYS A 76 9.50 -7.81 -3.55
N GLY A 77 8.52 -7.33 -2.78
CA GLY A 77 7.10 -7.61 -3.01
C GLY A 77 6.61 -7.06 -4.34
N CYS A 78 6.97 -5.81 -4.66
CA CYS A 78 6.63 -5.17 -5.93
C CYS A 78 7.25 -5.91 -7.12
N GLU A 79 8.53 -6.27 -7.05
CA GLU A 79 9.23 -7.05 -8.08
C GLU A 79 8.59 -8.43 -8.27
N TYR A 80 8.31 -9.13 -7.17
CA TYR A 80 7.68 -10.45 -7.21
C TYR A 80 6.28 -10.43 -7.88
N HIS A 81 5.50 -9.39 -7.64
CA HIS A 81 4.17 -9.23 -8.20
C HIS A 81 4.12 -8.47 -9.54
N ASN A 82 5.27 -8.14 -10.14
CA ASN A 82 5.37 -7.41 -11.41
C ASN A 82 4.64 -6.05 -11.38
N VAL A 83 4.76 -5.33 -10.27
CA VAL A 83 4.39 -3.90 -10.22
C VAL A 83 5.24 -3.14 -11.24
N ARG A 84 4.66 -2.10 -11.87
CA ARG A 84 5.30 -1.34 -12.95
C ARG A 84 6.75 -0.95 -12.61
N PRO A 85 7.73 -1.20 -13.51
CA PRO A 85 9.14 -0.90 -13.25
C PRO A 85 9.39 0.55 -12.84
N GLU A 86 8.68 1.52 -13.44
CA GLU A 86 8.85 2.94 -13.15
C GLU A 86 8.49 3.27 -11.68
N TYR A 87 7.53 2.54 -11.10
CA TYR A 87 7.17 2.69 -9.69
C TYR A 87 8.21 2.05 -8.77
N VAL A 88 8.72 0.87 -9.13
CA VAL A 88 9.79 0.19 -8.38
C VAL A 88 11.06 1.02 -8.36
N ASP A 89 11.41 1.65 -9.48
CA ASP A 89 12.58 2.50 -9.60
C ASP A 89 12.45 3.74 -8.70
N ARG A 90 11.26 4.34 -8.59
CA ARG A 90 11.01 5.42 -7.62
C ARG A 90 11.27 4.97 -6.19
N LEU A 91 10.75 3.81 -5.78
CA LEU A 91 10.97 3.28 -4.42
C LEU A 91 12.45 3.04 -4.12
N LYS A 92 13.25 2.64 -5.12
CA LYS A 92 14.70 2.46 -4.98
C LYS A 92 15.46 3.79 -4.82
N HIS A 93 15.01 4.85 -5.48
CA HIS A 93 15.62 6.18 -5.34
C HIS A 93 15.31 6.85 -3.99
N ASP A 94 14.21 6.45 -3.34
CA ASP A 94 13.81 6.93 -2.01
C ASP A 94 14.50 6.16 -0.85
N GLN A 95 15.49 5.30 -1.15
CA GLN A 95 16.34 4.69 -0.11
C GLN A 95 17.17 5.77 0.61
N PRO A 96 17.17 5.80 1.95
CA PRO A 96 17.93 6.77 2.74
C PRO A 96 19.45 6.63 2.61
#